data_AF-A0A3D5ZCT7-F1
#
_entry.id   AF-A0A3D5ZCT7-F1
#
_cell.length_a   1.000
_cell.length_b   1.000
_cell.length_c   1.000
_cell.angle_alpha   90.00
_cell.angle_beta   90.00
_cell.angle_gamma   90.00
#
_symmetry.space_group_name_H-M   'P 1'
#
loop_
_entity.id
_entity.type
_entity.pdbx_description
1 polymer ?
#
loop_
_entity_poly.entity_id
_entity_poly.type
_entity_poly.pdbx_seq_one_letter_code
_entity_poly.pdbx_strand_id
1 'polypeptide(L)'
;MLYLCGSTPEKFHTPEEVAMYNLVADTLHEGYNGLFAASGDCEQCHGYDVNGIASSGGETGDVNVVDDWKTSMMAMSAKDPFWRAKVSHEVLTIPNHQEEIEDKCTSCHASMGHFAAFHEGAEHYSIQDMVQDPWGLDGVSCLSCHQQKDEALGDTHSGDIRFDTTKVAYGQYISPLASPMVLATGYSPVFSEHIQDAGICASCHTLITETVDLDGEFIGSNFVEQATYHEWLNSTYDDQDISCQNCHMPNLGDTPIFLIAGLNTAPRQNFSVHEFAGANTFMLQLMKDNKEELELSGSDADFDQTIAATFESLQTQSANLSLSALQRDENSASFSVTVSNLAGHKFPSGYPARRLFLQFTVTDDAGNTLFSSGETGENFILLDEEGVEPHYETIHSEDQVQIYEMAMGDVNGDFTTILDRGFVHLKDNRLLPIGFSYQDEVIDTVLVHGNATLDSDYLGKASSLGRDRITYNVSLDEYFGELNVEVSAFYQSIPHKWLEEMFSDSTEEIELFRDMYESADKTPVLVGYESIILDDYVGLSELEKENFWSVYYDENQRPIITAESNADIQIYNVSGSLVHSGFVRSGANLFPLFSPGIYLITSSETSTALKLIVR
;
A
#
# COMPACT_ATOMS: atom_id res chain seq x y z
N MET A 1 -50.61 16.25 -25.47
CA MET A 1 -50.67 17.39 -24.54
C MET A 1 -49.60 17.15 -23.50
N LEU A 2 -48.43 17.75 -23.69
CA LEU A 2 -47.28 17.72 -22.78
C LEU A 2 -47.50 18.79 -21.71
N TYR A 3 -47.28 18.46 -20.44
CA TYR A 3 -47.07 19.45 -19.38
C TYR A 3 -45.71 19.18 -18.73
N LEU A 4 -44.79 20.10 -18.97
CA LEU A 4 -43.59 20.37 -18.18
C LEU A 4 -43.99 21.31 -17.04
N CYS A 5 -43.49 21.07 -15.82
CA CYS A 5 -42.74 22.06 -15.04
C CYS A 5 -42.23 21.40 -13.75
N GLY A 6 -40.91 21.27 -13.63
CA GLY A 6 -40.24 21.02 -12.36
C GLY A 6 -40.07 22.35 -11.62
N SER A 7 -40.44 22.36 -10.35
CA SER A 7 -40.06 23.42 -9.42
C SER A 7 -38.74 23.01 -8.78
N THR A 8 -37.66 23.71 -9.13
CA THR A 8 -36.40 23.67 -8.37
C THR A 8 -36.69 24.09 -6.92
N PRO A 9 -36.08 23.43 -5.90
CA PRO A 9 -36.23 23.83 -4.51
C PRO A 9 -35.85 25.29 -4.33
N GLU A 10 -36.64 26.04 -3.55
CA GLU A 10 -36.31 27.40 -3.13
C GLU A 10 -35.00 27.34 -2.33
N LYS A 11 -33.92 27.91 -2.89
CA LYS A 11 -32.66 28.07 -2.17
C LYS A 11 -32.80 29.31 -1.27
N PHE A 12 -32.76 29.10 0.04
CA PHE A 12 -32.96 30.15 1.05
C PHE A 12 -31.75 31.06 1.27
N HIS A 13 -30.61 30.74 0.64
CA HIS A 13 -29.36 31.51 0.72
C HIS A 13 -28.89 31.86 -0.69
N THR A 14 -28.30 33.05 -0.86
CA THR A 14 -27.66 33.41 -2.13
C THR A 14 -26.39 32.57 -2.35
N PRO A 15 -25.93 32.40 -3.60
CA PRO A 15 -24.64 31.76 -3.86
C PRO A 15 -23.48 32.41 -3.10
N GLU A 16 -23.50 33.73 -2.91
CA GLU A 16 -22.50 34.44 -2.10
C GLU A 16 -22.62 34.14 -0.61
N GLU A 17 -23.84 33.98 -0.07
CA GLU A 17 -24.04 33.57 1.33
C GLU A 17 -23.60 32.12 1.55
N VAL A 18 -23.91 31.21 0.62
CA VAL A 18 -23.40 29.82 0.66
C VAL A 18 -21.88 29.79 0.55
N ALA A 19 -21.30 30.59 -0.34
CA ALA A 19 -19.84 30.72 -0.46
C ALA A 19 -19.22 31.29 0.83
N MET A 20 -19.85 32.26 1.47
CA MET A 20 -19.39 32.83 2.74
C MET A 20 -19.54 31.83 3.91
N TYR A 21 -20.63 31.06 3.96
CA TYR A 21 -20.81 29.99 4.95
C TYR A 21 -19.79 28.87 4.76
N ASN A 22 -19.51 28.48 3.52
CA ASN A 22 -18.45 27.52 3.21
C ASN A 22 -17.07 28.10 3.58
N LEU A 23 -16.83 29.40 3.37
CA LEU A 23 -15.59 30.07 3.78
C LEU A 23 -15.38 30.07 5.30
N VAL A 24 -16.46 30.17 6.08
CA VAL A 24 -16.42 30.16 7.56
C VAL A 24 -16.41 28.73 8.12
N ALA A 25 -16.96 27.75 7.39
CA ALA A 25 -16.92 26.35 7.76
C ALA A 25 -15.57 25.69 7.44
N ASP A 26 -14.80 26.24 6.49
CA ASP A 26 -13.48 25.74 6.08
C ASP A 26 -12.29 26.48 6.75
N THR A 27 -12.55 27.40 7.70
CA THR A 27 -11.46 28.12 8.37
C THR A 27 -10.74 27.23 9.37
N LEU A 28 -9.43 27.13 9.21
CA LEU A 28 -8.52 26.48 10.15
C LEU A 28 -8.48 27.25 11.48
N HIS A 29 -8.07 26.56 12.55
CA HIS A 29 -7.95 27.19 13.86
C HIS A 29 -6.87 28.29 13.85
N GLU A 30 -7.16 29.44 14.46
CA GLU A 30 -6.19 30.53 14.69
C GLU A 30 -5.93 30.71 16.18
N GLY A 31 -4.67 30.95 16.55
CA GLY A 31 -4.25 31.27 17.91
C GLY A 31 -2.89 30.69 18.31
N TYR A 32 -2.52 30.93 19.57
CA TYR A 32 -1.27 30.47 20.16
C TYR A 32 -1.54 29.71 21.46
N ASN A 33 -0.91 28.55 21.62
CA ASN A 33 -0.75 27.90 22.92
C ASN A 33 0.62 28.28 23.53
N GLY A 34 1.05 27.58 24.58
CA GLY A 34 2.32 27.83 25.26
C GLY A 34 3.57 27.72 24.37
N LEU A 35 3.51 27.02 23.23
CA LEU A 35 4.67 26.72 22.40
C LEU A 35 4.48 26.97 20.89
N PHE A 36 3.26 26.83 20.36
CA PHE A 36 2.97 26.81 18.92
C PHE A 36 1.90 27.84 18.53
N ALA A 37 1.96 28.28 17.26
CA ALA A 37 0.79 28.86 16.57
C ALA A 37 -0.04 27.76 15.91
N ALA A 38 -1.32 27.99 15.69
CA ALA A 38 -2.20 27.09 14.97
C ALA A 38 -2.00 27.15 13.45
N SER A 39 -2.56 26.19 12.72
CA SER A 39 -2.46 26.12 11.25
C SER A 39 -3.06 27.33 10.53
N GLY A 40 -4.16 27.91 11.03
CA GLY A 40 -4.82 29.09 10.47
C GLY A 40 -3.95 30.35 10.50
N ASP A 41 -3.04 30.49 11.47
CA ASP A 41 -2.06 31.59 11.48
C ASP A 41 -1.07 31.50 10.29
N CYS A 42 -0.89 30.31 9.71
CA CYS A 42 -0.03 30.07 8.56
C CYS A 42 -0.78 30.30 7.23
N GLU A 43 -2.09 30.07 7.23
CA GLU A 43 -2.96 30.07 6.04
C GLU A 43 -2.90 31.38 5.26
N GLN A 44 -2.83 32.53 5.94
CA GLN A 44 -2.81 33.83 5.28
C GLN A 44 -1.67 34.01 4.25
N CYS A 45 -0.53 33.36 4.46
CA CYS A 45 0.66 33.49 3.60
C CYS A 45 0.97 32.20 2.81
N HIS A 46 0.50 31.05 3.30
CA HIS A 46 0.81 29.73 2.77
C HIS A 46 -0.39 29.01 2.13
N GLY A 47 -1.60 29.55 2.35
CA GLY A 47 -2.88 29.20 1.73
C GLY A 47 -3.36 30.31 0.79
N TYR A 48 -4.67 30.53 0.76
CA TYR A 48 -5.30 31.66 0.07
C TYR A 48 -5.28 32.92 0.94
N ASP A 49 -4.90 34.06 0.35
CA ASP A 49 -5.00 35.36 1.02
C ASP A 49 -6.46 35.83 1.14
N VAL A 50 -6.66 36.98 1.82
CA VAL A 50 -7.98 37.60 2.00
C VAL A 50 -8.70 38.00 0.70
N ASN A 51 -8.01 37.96 -0.46
CA ASN A 51 -8.58 38.22 -1.78
C ASN A 51 -8.82 36.93 -2.57
N GLY A 52 -8.58 35.76 -1.98
CA GLY A 52 -8.69 34.47 -2.65
C GLY A 52 -7.56 34.23 -3.64
N ILE A 53 -6.35 34.72 -3.36
CA ILE A 53 -5.16 34.50 -4.19
C ILE A 53 -4.18 33.60 -3.43
N ALA A 54 -3.68 32.57 -4.09
CA ALA A 54 -2.67 31.67 -3.55
C ALA A 54 -1.28 31.91 -4.17
N SER A 55 -0.26 31.29 -3.59
CA SER A 55 1.04 31.15 -4.25
C SER A 55 0.87 30.32 -5.53
N SER A 56 1.57 30.68 -6.61
CA SER A 56 1.40 29.99 -7.90
C SER A 56 2.70 29.79 -8.65
N GLY A 57 2.78 28.71 -9.42
CA GLY A 57 3.87 28.43 -10.36
C GLY A 57 3.59 28.87 -11.80
N GLY A 58 2.66 29.81 -12.00
CA GLY A 58 2.23 30.25 -13.32
C GLY A 58 1.31 29.23 -13.99
N GLU A 59 1.82 28.48 -14.97
CA GLU A 59 1.01 27.48 -15.71
C GLU A 59 0.67 26.23 -14.87
N THR A 60 1.45 25.95 -13.81
CA THR A 60 1.14 24.87 -12.85
C THR A 60 -0.06 25.20 -11.96
N GLY A 61 -0.52 26.47 -11.96
CA GLY A 61 -1.62 26.91 -11.12
C GLY A 61 -1.21 27.15 -9.67
N ASP A 62 -2.17 26.95 -8.79
CA ASP A 62 -2.05 27.04 -7.34
C ASP A 62 -1.05 26.00 -6.79
N VAL A 63 -0.21 26.42 -5.83
CA VAL A 63 0.75 25.57 -5.11
C VAL A 63 0.70 25.84 -3.61
N ASN A 64 -0.46 26.21 -3.09
CA ASN A 64 -0.65 26.44 -1.68
C ASN A 64 -0.43 25.14 -0.89
N VAL A 65 0.32 25.23 0.20
CA VAL A 65 0.73 24.05 0.99
C VAL A 65 -0.32 23.67 2.03
N VAL A 66 -1.28 24.55 2.27
CA VAL A 66 -2.34 24.36 3.26
C VAL A 66 -3.37 23.38 2.74
N ASP A 67 -3.76 23.47 1.47
CA ASP A 67 -4.71 22.57 0.85
C ASP A 67 -4.13 21.17 0.67
N ASP A 68 -2.84 21.07 0.34
CA ASP A 68 -2.14 19.79 0.32
C ASP A 68 -2.14 19.14 1.72
N TRP A 69 -1.83 19.94 2.75
CA TRP A 69 -1.70 19.43 4.12
C TRP A 69 -3.04 19.09 4.76
N LYS A 70 -4.05 19.96 4.67
CA LYS A 70 -5.28 19.90 5.50
C LYS A 70 -6.12 18.63 5.26
N THR A 71 -5.99 17.99 4.10
CA THR A 71 -6.65 16.73 3.76
C THR A 71 -5.72 15.51 3.81
N SER A 72 -4.46 15.70 4.23
CA SER A 72 -3.50 14.62 4.44
C SER A 72 -3.79 13.87 5.75
N MET A 73 -3.31 12.63 5.85
CA MET A 73 -3.38 11.87 7.11
C MET A 73 -2.60 12.55 8.25
N MET A 74 -1.64 13.45 7.96
CA MET A 74 -0.92 14.21 8.99
C MET A 74 -1.84 15.22 9.69
N ALA A 75 -2.57 16.04 8.92
CA ALA A 75 -3.55 16.98 9.47
C ALA A 75 -4.68 16.26 10.21
N MET A 76 -5.09 15.11 9.70
CA MET A 76 -6.21 14.34 10.25
C MET A 76 -5.82 13.34 11.34
N SER A 77 -4.54 13.25 11.70
CA SER A 77 -4.01 12.20 12.60
C SER A 77 -4.68 12.13 13.98
N ALA A 78 -5.09 13.27 14.56
CA ALA A 78 -5.84 13.33 15.82
C ALA A 78 -7.36 13.08 15.66
N LYS A 79 -7.87 13.15 14.43
CA LYS A 79 -9.31 12.98 14.09
C LYS A 79 -9.59 11.65 13.36
N ASP A 80 -8.55 10.85 13.09
CA ASP A 80 -8.67 9.54 12.47
C ASP A 80 -9.54 8.61 13.36
N PRO A 81 -10.73 8.18 12.90
CA PRO A 81 -11.63 7.37 13.70
C PRO A 81 -11.08 5.96 13.95
N PHE A 82 -10.27 5.41 13.04
CA PHE A 82 -9.63 4.12 13.25
C PHE A 82 -8.59 4.22 14.37
N TRP A 83 -7.76 5.26 14.34
CA TRP A 83 -6.79 5.51 15.41
C TRP A 83 -7.48 5.71 16.77
N ARG A 84 -8.53 6.53 16.84
CA ARG A 84 -9.28 6.75 18.09
C ARG A 84 -9.91 5.45 18.62
N ALA A 85 -10.51 4.65 17.75
CA ALA A 85 -11.06 3.34 18.12
C ALA A 85 -9.96 2.41 18.65
N LYS A 86 -8.79 2.44 18.02
CA LYS A 86 -7.67 1.60 18.41
C LYS A 86 -7.07 2.00 19.76
N VAL A 87 -6.87 3.29 20.02
CA VAL A 87 -6.44 3.80 21.34
C VAL A 87 -7.47 3.43 22.41
N SER A 88 -8.76 3.63 22.13
CA SER A 88 -9.86 3.27 23.03
C SER A 88 -9.86 1.76 23.35
N HIS A 89 -9.53 0.90 22.36
CA HIS A 89 -9.39 -0.54 22.55
C HIS A 89 -8.16 -0.95 23.38
N GLU A 90 -7.00 -0.29 23.19
CA GLU A 90 -5.82 -0.49 24.06
C GLU A 90 -6.17 -0.16 25.53
N VAL A 91 -6.80 1.00 25.76
CA VAL A 91 -7.21 1.44 27.10
C VAL A 91 -8.24 0.50 27.73
N LEU A 92 -9.23 0.04 26.95
CA LEU A 92 -10.21 -0.94 27.42
C LEU A 92 -9.54 -2.24 27.87
N THR A 93 -8.51 -2.66 27.14
CA THR A 93 -7.78 -3.91 27.39
C THR A 93 -6.79 -3.80 28.55
N ILE A 94 -6.17 -2.63 28.71
CA ILE A 94 -5.09 -2.35 29.67
C ILE A 94 -5.44 -1.10 30.51
N PRO A 95 -6.53 -1.13 31.30
CA PRO A 95 -7.06 0.08 31.94
C PRO A 95 -6.14 0.68 33.02
N ASN A 96 -5.19 -0.10 33.54
CA ASN A 96 -4.22 0.39 34.53
C ASN A 96 -3.13 1.28 33.90
N HIS A 97 -3.01 1.30 32.56
CA HIS A 97 -2.01 2.07 31.82
C HIS A 97 -2.64 3.12 30.89
N GLN A 98 -3.87 3.54 31.17
CA GLN A 98 -4.59 4.51 30.34
C GLN A 98 -3.79 5.80 30.12
N GLU A 99 -3.24 6.39 31.18
CA GLU A 99 -2.50 7.65 31.09
C GLU A 99 -1.25 7.49 30.21
N GLU A 100 -0.50 6.39 30.37
CA GLU A 100 0.70 6.11 29.58
C GLU A 100 0.40 5.83 28.11
N ILE A 101 -0.66 5.07 27.82
CA ILE A 101 -1.09 4.74 26.45
C ILE A 101 -1.50 6.00 25.71
N GLU A 102 -2.41 6.78 26.29
CA GLU A 102 -2.93 7.98 25.63
C GLU A 102 -1.83 9.04 25.44
N ASP A 103 -0.96 9.22 26.44
CA ASP A 103 0.19 10.12 26.36
C ASP A 103 1.16 9.72 25.24
N LYS A 104 1.44 8.42 25.14
CA LYS A 104 2.30 7.89 24.08
C LYS A 104 1.71 8.10 22.70
N CYS A 105 0.44 7.77 22.50
CA CYS A 105 -0.22 7.89 21.19
C CYS A 105 -0.30 9.36 20.73
N THR A 106 -0.62 10.28 21.65
CA THR A 106 -0.75 11.71 21.33
C THR A 106 0.58 12.40 21.00
N SER A 107 1.72 11.87 21.46
CA SER A 107 3.04 12.42 21.11
C SER A 107 3.31 12.45 19.60
N CYS A 108 2.75 11.49 18.84
CA CYS A 108 2.86 11.44 17.38
C CYS A 108 1.61 11.97 16.66
N HIS A 109 0.40 11.74 17.19
CA HIS A 109 -0.86 12.06 16.51
C HIS A 109 -1.44 13.44 16.83
N ALA A 110 -1.03 14.07 17.94
CA ALA A 110 -1.52 15.36 18.41
C ALA A 110 -0.35 16.22 18.94
N SER A 111 0.78 16.15 18.24
CA SER A 111 2.08 16.63 18.74
C SER A 111 2.06 18.08 19.23
N MET A 112 1.43 19.01 18.51
CA MET A 112 1.41 20.41 18.95
C MET A 112 0.66 20.63 20.27
N GLY A 113 -0.40 19.88 20.54
CA GLY A 113 -1.10 19.90 21.82
C GLY A 113 -0.26 19.23 22.92
N HIS A 114 0.20 18.00 22.66
CA HIS A 114 1.02 17.21 23.57
C HIS A 114 2.26 18.00 24.05
N PHE A 115 3.13 18.44 23.14
CA PHE A 115 4.37 19.11 23.51
C PHE A 115 4.17 20.49 24.14
N ALA A 116 3.08 21.19 23.82
CA ALA A 116 2.74 22.43 24.50
C ALA A 116 2.32 22.17 25.96
N ALA A 117 1.53 21.13 26.23
CA ALA A 117 1.15 20.76 27.58
C ALA A 117 2.37 20.43 28.45
N PHE A 118 3.31 19.64 27.93
CA PHE A 118 4.59 19.35 28.62
C PHE A 118 5.45 20.60 28.81
N HIS A 119 5.49 21.51 27.83
CA HIS A 119 6.17 22.81 27.96
C HIS A 119 5.59 23.64 29.12
N GLU A 120 4.29 23.52 29.37
CA GLU A 120 3.56 24.19 30.46
C GLU A 120 3.62 23.45 31.80
N GLY A 121 4.22 22.25 31.83
CA GLY A 121 4.47 21.47 33.04
C GLY A 121 3.44 20.38 33.33
N ALA A 122 2.66 19.95 32.34
CA ALA A 122 1.87 18.72 32.44
C ALA A 122 2.80 17.49 32.55
N GLU A 123 2.32 16.45 33.24
CA GLU A 123 3.01 15.15 33.31
C GLU A 123 2.54 14.17 32.23
N HIS A 124 1.30 14.34 31.75
CA HIS A 124 0.65 13.53 30.72
C HIS A 124 -0.25 14.42 29.85
N TYR A 125 -0.57 13.95 28.64
CA TYR A 125 -1.56 14.55 27.75
C TYR A 125 -2.54 13.48 27.23
N SER A 126 -3.76 13.50 27.76
CA SER A 126 -4.78 12.48 27.51
C SER A 126 -5.57 12.72 26.21
N ILE A 127 -6.33 11.73 25.77
CA ILE A 127 -7.33 11.89 24.71
C ILE A 127 -8.37 12.93 25.12
N GLN A 128 -8.73 12.99 26.41
CA GLN A 128 -9.66 13.99 26.93
C GLN A 128 -9.11 15.42 26.79
N ASP A 129 -7.82 15.62 27.02
CA ASP A 129 -7.16 16.92 26.82
C ASP A 129 -7.14 17.27 25.33
N MET A 130 -6.74 16.32 24.47
CA MET A 130 -6.69 16.47 23.02
C MET A 130 -8.04 16.92 22.42
N VAL A 131 -9.16 16.30 22.80
CA VAL A 131 -10.46 16.67 22.23
C VAL A 131 -10.96 18.06 22.64
N GLN A 132 -10.36 18.66 23.68
CA GLN A 132 -10.66 20.04 24.11
C GLN A 132 -9.59 21.04 23.64
N ASP A 133 -8.56 20.56 22.94
CA ASP A 133 -7.39 21.31 22.53
C ASP A 133 -7.38 21.45 20.99
N PRO A 134 -7.70 22.64 20.45
CA PRO A 134 -7.65 22.89 19.02
C PRO A 134 -6.26 22.63 18.39
N TRP A 135 -5.15 22.85 19.11
CA TRP A 135 -3.80 22.57 18.59
C TRP A 135 -3.50 21.07 18.57
N GLY A 136 -4.09 20.30 19.48
CA GLY A 136 -4.09 18.84 19.42
C GLY A 136 -4.92 18.32 18.26
N LEU A 137 -6.10 18.90 18.02
CA LEU A 137 -7.00 18.53 16.91
C LEU A 137 -6.50 18.94 15.52
N ASP A 138 -5.54 19.86 15.44
CA ASP A 138 -4.79 20.19 14.21
C ASP A 138 -3.80 19.05 13.81
N GLY A 139 -3.68 17.99 14.62
CA GLY A 139 -2.88 16.82 14.30
C GLY A 139 -1.38 17.12 14.20
N VAL A 140 -0.71 16.54 13.20
CA VAL A 140 0.67 16.87 12.83
C VAL A 140 0.64 18.07 11.89
N SER A 141 0.62 19.27 12.49
CA SER A 141 0.53 20.54 11.76
C SER A 141 1.89 21.21 11.52
N CYS A 142 1.89 22.40 10.91
CA CYS A 142 3.06 23.08 10.33
C CYS A 142 4.25 23.15 11.28
N LEU A 143 4.04 23.59 12.53
CA LEU A 143 5.11 23.77 13.50
C LEU A 143 5.56 22.46 14.15
N SER A 144 4.81 21.37 14.01
CA SER A 144 5.25 20.02 14.38
C SER A 144 6.51 19.62 13.61
N CYS A 145 6.70 20.14 12.39
CA CYS A 145 7.90 19.93 11.57
C CYS A 145 8.77 21.19 11.55
N HIS A 146 8.19 22.35 11.24
CA HIS A 146 8.94 23.58 11.03
C HIS A 146 9.57 24.17 12.31
N GLN A 147 9.22 23.69 13.51
CA GLN A 147 9.85 24.13 14.76
C GLN A 147 10.80 23.07 15.36
N GLN A 148 10.98 21.92 14.69
CA GLN A 148 11.93 20.90 15.14
C GLN A 148 13.38 21.38 15.00
N LYS A 149 14.21 21.05 15.98
CA LYS A 149 15.65 21.32 15.97
C LYS A 149 16.41 20.27 15.15
N ASP A 150 17.65 20.60 14.83
CA ASP A 150 18.66 19.67 14.31
C ASP A 150 19.31 18.81 15.42
N GLU A 151 18.90 18.97 16.68
CA GLU A 151 19.43 18.26 17.84
C GLU A 151 18.88 16.82 17.89
N ALA A 152 19.78 15.83 17.81
CA ALA A 152 19.47 14.39 17.83
C ALA A 152 18.49 13.94 16.73
N LEU A 153 18.47 14.67 15.61
CA LEU A 153 17.65 14.35 14.45
C LEU A 153 18.06 12.97 13.89
N GLY A 154 17.10 12.08 13.67
CA GLY A 154 17.38 10.70 13.27
C GLY A 154 17.77 9.74 14.42
N ASP A 155 18.20 10.26 15.57
CA ASP A 155 18.57 9.45 16.75
C ASP A 155 17.41 9.25 17.73
N THR A 156 16.38 10.10 17.66
CA THR A 156 15.20 10.05 18.51
C THR A 156 14.03 9.36 17.81
N HIS A 157 13.29 8.55 18.55
CA HIS A 157 12.20 7.71 18.06
C HIS A 157 11.02 7.72 19.03
N SER A 158 9.91 7.10 18.62
CA SER A 158 8.75 6.83 19.45
C SER A 158 8.16 8.09 20.08
N GLY A 159 8.00 9.14 19.29
CA GLY A 159 7.43 10.41 19.71
C GLY A 159 8.38 11.28 20.54
N ASP A 160 9.68 11.00 20.62
CA ASP A 160 10.65 11.95 21.20
C ASP A 160 11.00 13.03 20.16
N ILE A 161 10.30 14.16 20.18
CA ILE A 161 10.51 15.29 19.26
C ILE A 161 11.13 16.48 20.00
N ARG A 162 12.15 17.10 19.42
CA ARG A 162 12.87 18.23 20.01
C ARG A 162 12.52 19.54 19.33
N PHE A 163 11.79 20.40 20.04
CA PHE A 163 11.36 21.70 19.53
C PHE A 163 12.25 22.88 19.97
N ASP A 164 12.36 23.87 19.11
CA ASP A 164 12.90 25.20 19.45
C ASP A 164 11.82 26.06 20.11
N THR A 165 12.07 26.52 21.33
CA THR A 165 11.12 27.31 22.13
C THR A 165 11.28 28.82 21.92
N THR A 166 12.06 29.25 20.93
CA THR A 166 12.39 30.67 20.67
C THR A 166 11.56 31.30 19.54
N LYS A 167 10.44 30.66 19.17
CA LYS A 167 9.53 31.08 18.08
C LYS A 167 10.26 31.24 16.74
N VAL A 168 10.89 30.15 16.31
CA VAL A 168 11.52 30.02 14.99
C VAL A 168 10.70 29.06 14.13
N ALA A 169 10.73 29.28 12.82
CA ALA A 169 10.21 28.36 11.83
C ALA A 169 11.30 28.09 10.79
N TYR A 170 11.83 26.88 10.75
CA TYR A 170 12.88 26.45 9.85
C TYR A 170 12.32 26.18 8.45
N GLY A 171 13.07 26.57 7.42
CA GLY A 171 12.70 26.29 6.03
C GLY A 171 13.92 26.22 5.12
N GLN A 172 13.70 25.71 3.91
CA GLN A 172 14.79 25.37 2.99
C GLN A 172 15.43 26.57 2.27
N TYR A 173 14.85 27.77 2.40
CA TYR A 173 15.28 28.93 1.63
C TYR A 173 16.22 29.84 2.41
N ILE A 174 17.43 30.03 1.88
CA ILE A 174 18.38 31.02 2.37
C ILE A 174 17.76 32.43 2.30
N SER A 175 17.97 33.21 3.35
CA SER A 175 17.45 34.59 3.50
C SER A 175 15.92 34.64 3.27
N PRO A 176 15.13 33.97 4.13
CA PRO A 176 13.68 33.99 4.01
C PRO A 176 13.12 35.40 4.22
N LEU A 177 11.92 35.64 3.70
CA LEU A 177 11.24 36.92 3.85
C LEU A 177 10.69 37.06 5.28
N ALA A 178 11.50 37.64 6.18
CA ALA A 178 11.20 37.64 7.61
C ALA A 178 10.06 38.59 8.03
N SER A 179 10.07 39.84 7.58
CA SER A 179 9.21 40.88 8.18
C SER A 179 7.71 40.59 8.15
N PRO A 180 7.10 40.11 7.03
CA PRO A 180 5.67 39.80 7.02
C PRO A 180 5.32 38.66 7.99
N MET A 181 6.10 37.57 7.99
CA MET A 181 5.87 36.43 8.87
C MET A 181 6.02 36.82 10.35
N VAL A 182 7.10 37.52 10.73
CA VAL A 182 7.30 37.98 12.11
C VAL A 182 6.18 38.92 12.57
N LEU A 183 5.67 39.78 11.69
CA LEU A 183 4.59 40.71 12.03
C LEU A 183 3.23 40.01 12.15
N ALA A 184 2.97 38.99 11.34
CA ALA A 184 1.71 38.25 11.33
C ALA A 184 1.66 37.20 12.45
N THR A 185 2.71 36.38 12.57
CA THR A 185 2.71 35.20 13.45
C THR A 185 3.62 35.32 14.66
N GLY A 186 4.54 36.29 14.67
CA GLY A 186 5.59 36.38 15.69
C GLY A 186 6.72 35.36 15.53
N TYR A 187 6.66 34.45 14.53
CA TYR A 187 7.72 33.49 14.23
C TYR A 187 8.77 34.08 13.31
N SER A 188 10.05 33.82 13.63
CA SER A 188 11.17 34.18 12.76
C SER A 188 11.43 33.03 11.78
N PRO A 189 11.28 33.23 10.46
CA PRO A 189 11.70 32.21 9.50
C PRO A 189 13.22 32.13 9.46
N VAL A 190 13.76 30.91 9.53
CA VAL A 190 15.20 30.64 9.56
C VAL A 190 15.53 29.60 8.50
N PHE A 191 16.59 29.85 7.72
CA PHE A 191 17.10 28.82 6.85
C PHE A 191 17.77 27.72 7.68
N SER A 192 17.46 26.47 7.41
CA SER A 192 18.24 25.34 7.90
C SER A 192 18.22 24.18 6.92
N GLU A 193 19.34 23.47 6.82
CA GLU A 193 19.51 22.31 5.94
C GLU A 193 18.71 21.10 6.46
N HIS A 194 18.54 20.98 7.78
CA HIS A 194 17.88 19.82 8.41
C HIS A 194 16.40 19.65 8.07
N ILE A 195 15.74 20.70 7.55
CA ILE A 195 14.34 20.57 7.09
C ILE A 195 14.21 19.63 5.88
N GLN A 196 15.31 19.42 5.15
CA GLN A 196 15.39 18.50 4.01
C GLN A 196 15.97 17.13 4.41
N ASP A 197 16.29 16.93 5.68
CA ASP A 197 16.87 15.69 6.21
C ASP A 197 15.77 14.71 6.61
N ALA A 198 15.90 13.43 6.23
CA ALA A 198 14.93 12.38 6.54
C ALA A 198 14.72 12.19 8.06
N GLY A 199 15.71 12.55 8.88
CA GLY A 199 15.65 12.45 10.33
C GLY A 199 14.53 13.27 10.98
N ILE A 200 13.96 14.28 10.29
CA ILE A 200 12.78 15.01 10.77
C ILE A 200 11.53 14.12 10.87
N CYS A 201 11.51 13.01 10.13
CA CYS A 201 10.45 12.02 10.16
C CYS A 201 10.69 10.93 11.23
N ALA A 202 11.94 10.77 11.68
CA ALA A 202 12.39 9.62 12.48
C ALA A 202 11.69 9.48 13.83
N SER A 203 11.39 10.60 14.50
CA SER A 203 10.73 10.60 15.82
C SER A 203 9.35 9.93 15.77
N CYS A 204 8.59 10.08 14.69
CA CYS A 204 7.28 9.45 14.55
C CYS A 204 7.31 8.14 13.76
N HIS A 205 8.20 8.01 12.78
CA HIS A 205 8.26 6.87 11.85
C HIS A 205 9.23 5.76 12.30
N THR A 206 9.46 5.67 13.60
CA THR A 206 9.99 4.49 14.31
C THR A 206 9.36 4.46 15.68
N LEU A 207 8.55 3.43 15.97
CA LEU A 207 7.81 3.28 17.21
C LEU A 207 8.17 1.95 17.85
N ILE A 208 8.73 2.08 19.05
CA ILE A 208 9.12 0.99 19.93
C ILE A 208 8.37 1.21 21.24
N THR A 209 7.55 0.24 21.61
CA THR A 209 6.69 0.28 22.80
C THR A 209 7.16 -0.74 23.83
N GLU A 210 6.91 -0.46 25.11
CA GLU A 210 7.13 -1.44 26.17
C GLU A 210 5.99 -2.48 26.12
N THR A 211 6.33 -3.75 26.26
CA THR A 211 5.35 -4.84 26.22
C THR A 211 4.69 -5.05 27.58
N VAL A 212 3.37 -5.26 27.57
CA VAL A 212 2.59 -5.77 28.71
C VAL A 212 2.26 -7.26 28.55
N ASP A 213 2.08 -7.95 29.67
CA ASP A 213 1.52 -9.30 29.68
C ASP A 213 -0.03 -9.32 29.60
N LEU A 214 -0.61 -10.51 29.71
CA LEU A 214 -2.07 -10.68 29.66
C LEU A 214 -2.81 -10.12 30.88
N ASP A 215 -2.12 -9.94 32.01
CA ASP A 215 -2.66 -9.28 33.19
C ASP A 215 -2.56 -7.74 33.07
N GLY A 216 -1.91 -7.25 32.01
CA GLY A 216 -1.74 -5.83 31.70
C GLY A 216 -0.55 -5.20 32.40
N GLU A 217 0.44 -5.98 32.86
CA GLU A 217 1.62 -5.45 33.55
C GLU A 217 2.84 -5.40 32.62
N PHE A 218 3.62 -4.32 32.69
CA PHE A 218 4.89 -4.21 31.94
C PHE A 218 5.89 -5.29 32.35
N ILE A 219 6.46 -5.97 31.35
CA ILE A 219 7.42 -7.06 31.58
C ILE A 219 8.89 -6.67 31.34
N GLY A 220 9.16 -5.38 31.10
CA GLY A 220 10.51 -4.86 30.84
C GLY A 220 11.13 -5.38 29.53
N SER A 221 10.28 -5.69 28.56
CA SER A 221 10.65 -6.01 27.17
C SER A 221 10.04 -4.97 26.24
N ASN A 222 10.59 -4.83 25.04
CA ASN A 222 10.09 -3.88 24.04
C ASN A 222 9.70 -4.62 22.77
N PHE A 223 8.78 -4.02 22.03
CA PHE A 223 8.36 -4.48 20.72
C PHE A 223 8.51 -3.37 19.67
N VAL A 224 8.98 -3.76 18.48
CA VAL A 224 9.11 -2.85 17.34
C VAL A 224 7.81 -2.91 16.55
N GLU A 225 6.91 -1.96 16.84
CA GLU A 225 5.61 -1.85 16.18
C GLU A 225 5.75 -1.36 14.74
N GLN A 226 6.62 -0.37 14.53
CA GLN A 226 6.96 0.13 13.19
C GLN A 226 8.37 0.70 13.19
N ALA A 227 9.07 0.55 12.08
CA ALA A 227 10.47 0.96 11.94
C ALA A 227 10.76 1.59 10.58
N THR A 228 9.80 2.28 9.96
CA THR A 228 9.91 2.80 8.58
C THR A 228 11.20 3.61 8.35
N TYR A 229 11.60 4.45 9.29
CA TYR A 229 12.85 5.21 9.18
C TYR A 229 14.09 4.30 9.23
N HIS A 230 14.13 3.31 10.13
CA HIS A 230 15.21 2.32 10.14
C HIS A 230 15.20 1.40 8.92
N GLU A 231 14.04 1.06 8.39
CA GLU A 231 13.90 0.32 7.14
C GLU A 231 14.49 1.15 5.97
N TRP A 232 14.34 2.47 6.00
CA TRP A 232 14.95 3.40 5.04
C TRP A 232 16.47 3.52 5.20
N LEU A 233 16.98 3.63 6.43
CA LEU A 233 18.42 3.60 6.71
C LEU A 233 19.06 2.32 6.17
N ASN A 234 18.38 1.18 6.32
CA ASN A 234 18.83 -0.10 5.77
C ASN A 234 18.43 -0.28 4.29
N SER A 235 18.68 0.73 3.47
CA SER A 235 18.42 0.70 2.03
C SER A 235 19.45 1.52 1.25
N THR A 236 19.50 1.33 -0.07
CA THR A 236 20.33 2.19 -0.93
C THR A 236 19.81 3.62 -1.04
N TYR A 237 18.63 3.95 -0.50
CA TYR A 237 18.07 5.29 -0.61
C TYR A 237 18.79 6.26 0.32
N ASP A 238 19.13 5.82 1.53
CA ASP A 238 20.01 6.57 2.44
C ASP A 238 21.39 6.81 1.79
N ASP A 239 22.03 5.76 1.28
CA ASP A 239 23.32 5.84 0.55
C ASP A 239 23.31 6.80 -0.67
N GLN A 240 22.14 7.06 -1.26
CA GLN A 240 21.97 7.89 -2.45
C GLN A 240 21.40 9.29 -2.15
N ASP A 241 21.31 9.66 -0.88
CA ASP A 241 20.72 10.93 -0.42
C ASP A 241 19.26 11.12 -0.91
N ILE A 242 18.50 10.03 -1.03
CA ILE A 242 17.05 10.06 -1.35
C ILE A 242 16.28 10.05 -0.03
N SER A 243 16.04 11.25 0.51
CA SER A 243 15.29 11.47 1.75
C SER A 243 13.80 11.11 1.61
N CYS A 244 13.12 10.97 2.76
CA CYS A 244 11.66 10.81 2.82
C CYS A 244 10.94 11.92 2.03
N GLN A 245 11.41 13.15 2.17
CA GLN A 245 10.84 14.33 1.51
C GLN A 245 11.00 14.27 -0.01
N ASN A 246 12.04 13.64 -0.55
CA ASN A 246 12.22 13.54 -2.00
C ASN A 246 11.09 12.76 -2.69
N CYS A 247 10.48 11.80 -1.99
CA CYS A 247 9.35 11.01 -2.49
C CYS A 247 8.00 11.51 -1.98
N HIS A 248 7.88 11.82 -0.68
CA HIS A 248 6.59 12.16 -0.06
C HIS A 248 6.26 13.66 -0.07
N MET A 249 7.21 14.52 -0.47
CA MET A 249 7.00 15.95 -0.68
C MET A 249 7.52 16.35 -2.07
N PRO A 250 6.82 15.95 -3.16
CA PRO A 250 7.32 16.11 -4.52
C PRO A 250 7.83 17.52 -4.81
N ASN A 251 8.98 17.60 -5.46
CA ASN A 251 9.64 18.87 -5.72
C ASN A 251 9.31 19.39 -7.13
N LEU A 252 8.88 20.65 -7.22
CA LEU A 252 8.53 21.29 -8.50
C LEU A 252 9.73 21.74 -9.34
N GLY A 253 10.96 21.40 -8.92
CA GLY A 253 12.21 21.66 -9.65
C GLY A 253 12.38 23.14 -9.98
N ASP A 254 12.80 23.44 -11.21
CA ASP A 254 13.06 24.82 -11.66
C ASP A 254 11.81 25.69 -11.86
N THR A 255 10.60 25.17 -11.59
CA THR A 255 9.34 25.92 -11.72
C THR A 255 9.38 27.16 -10.82
N PRO A 256 9.22 28.38 -11.38
CA PRO A 256 9.26 29.61 -10.59
C PRO A 256 7.95 29.79 -9.80
N ILE A 257 8.04 29.72 -8.47
CA ILE A 257 6.92 29.90 -7.55
C ILE A 257 6.87 31.34 -7.04
N PHE A 258 5.76 32.01 -7.29
CA PHE A 258 5.49 33.37 -6.81
C PHE A 258 4.67 33.31 -5.52
N LEU A 259 5.28 33.74 -4.42
CA LEU A 259 4.66 33.70 -3.09
C LEU A 259 3.60 34.79 -2.93
N ILE A 260 2.48 34.45 -2.31
CA ILE A 260 1.46 35.41 -1.90
C ILE A 260 1.82 36.09 -0.56
N ALA A 261 2.93 36.84 -0.55
CA ALA A 261 3.44 37.48 0.67
C ALA A 261 3.10 38.98 0.79
N GLY A 262 2.14 39.47 -0.02
CA GLY A 262 1.81 40.90 -0.12
C GLY A 262 2.95 41.81 -0.60
N LEU A 263 4.07 41.22 -1.02
CA LEU A 263 5.30 41.88 -1.47
C LEU A 263 5.83 41.19 -2.71
N ASN A 264 6.33 41.98 -3.67
CA ASN A 264 6.96 41.43 -4.85
C ASN A 264 8.34 40.87 -4.49
N THR A 265 8.47 39.55 -4.45
CA THR A 265 9.72 38.84 -4.19
C THR A 265 10.20 38.13 -5.44
N ALA A 266 11.49 37.79 -5.48
CA ALA A 266 11.99 36.89 -6.53
C ALA A 266 11.29 35.52 -6.38
N PRO A 267 10.93 34.87 -7.50
CA PRO A 267 10.30 33.56 -7.43
C PRO A 267 11.23 32.54 -6.75
N ARG A 268 10.62 31.59 -6.05
CA ARG A 268 11.31 30.44 -5.47
C ARG A 268 11.37 29.31 -6.49
N GLN A 269 12.36 28.44 -6.37
CA GLN A 269 12.52 27.21 -7.14
C GLN A 269 12.80 26.07 -6.16
N ASN A 270 12.72 24.85 -6.64
CA ASN A 270 12.79 23.62 -5.86
C ASN A 270 11.76 23.62 -4.72
N PHE A 271 10.52 24.03 -5.03
CA PHE A 271 9.44 24.09 -4.05
C PHE A 271 8.88 22.69 -3.78
N SER A 272 8.82 22.30 -2.51
CA SER A 272 8.26 21.00 -2.10
C SER A 272 6.77 21.14 -1.78
N VAL A 273 5.98 20.33 -2.45
CA VAL A 273 4.52 20.22 -2.27
C VAL A 273 4.25 19.44 -0.98
N HIS A 274 3.22 19.79 -0.22
CA HIS A 274 2.95 19.19 1.11
C HIS A 274 1.89 18.09 1.02
N GLU A 275 2.00 17.26 -0.02
CA GLU A 275 1.01 16.24 -0.37
C GLU A 275 1.04 15.04 0.60
N PHE A 276 2.23 14.66 1.07
CA PHE A 276 2.43 13.56 2.02
C PHE A 276 1.76 12.23 1.61
N ALA A 277 1.69 11.97 0.30
CA ALA A 277 1.06 10.78 -0.23
C ALA A 277 1.71 9.51 0.35
N GLY A 278 0.90 8.69 1.02
CA GLY A 278 1.29 7.41 1.58
C GLY A 278 0.51 6.28 0.90
N ALA A 279 0.02 5.34 1.71
CA ALA A 279 -0.71 4.18 1.21
C ALA A 279 -2.16 4.09 1.71
N ASN A 280 -2.63 5.01 2.56
CA ASN A 280 -3.91 4.85 3.26
C ASN A 280 -5.13 5.42 2.50
N THR A 281 -5.31 5.01 1.24
CA THR A 281 -6.46 5.45 0.41
C THR A 281 -7.80 5.13 1.07
N PHE A 282 -7.92 3.96 1.71
CA PHE A 282 -9.12 3.54 2.43
C PHE A 282 -9.57 4.56 3.47
N MET A 283 -8.67 4.99 4.37
CA MET A 283 -9.05 5.98 5.39
C MET A 283 -9.31 7.35 4.79
N LEU A 284 -8.56 7.78 3.78
CA LEU A 284 -8.83 9.06 3.11
C LEU A 284 -10.24 9.10 2.50
N GLN A 285 -10.68 8.00 1.86
CA GLN A 285 -12.02 7.86 1.31
C GLN A 285 -13.09 7.80 2.41
N LEU A 286 -12.89 6.95 3.44
CA LEU A 286 -13.81 6.85 4.58
C LEU A 286 -13.97 8.20 5.29
N MET A 287 -12.87 8.91 5.53
CA MET A 287 -12.89 10.21 6.20
C MET A 287 -13.56 11.28 5.34
N LYS A 288 -13.32 11.27 4.01
CA LYS A 288 -14.04 12.15 3.08
C LYS A 288 -15.55 11.93 3.15
N ASP A 289 -16.00 10.67 3.11
CA ASP A 289 -17.42 10.32 3.12
C ASP A 289 -18.13 10.65 4.44
N ASN A 290 -17.37 10.83 5.53
CA ASN A 290 -17.87 11.12 6.87
C ASN A 290 -17.36 12.46 7.45
N LYS A 291 -16.89 13.37 6.58
CA LYS A 291 -16.16 14.57 7.00
C LYS A 291 -16.96 15.52 7.89
N GLU A 292 -18.27 15.63 7.71
CA GLU A 292 -19.12 16.47 8.56
C GLU A 292 -19.24 15.91 9.97
N GLU A 293 -19.33 14.58 10.11
CA GLU A 293 -19.40 13.90 11.41
C GLU A 293 -18.04 13.94 12.14
N LEU A 294 -16.95 13.89 11.38
CA LEU A 294 -15.58 13.96 11.89
C LEU A 294 -15.05 15.40 12.05
N GLU A 295 -15.85 16.42 11.70
CA GLU A 295 -15.47 17.83 11.74
C GLU A 295 -14.14 18.12 11.01
N LEU A 296 -13.99 17.57 9.80
CA LEU A 296 -12.79 17.74 8.97
C LEU A 296 -12.88 18.99 8.09
N SER A 297 -11.75 19.68 7.95
CA SER A 297 -11.59 20.80 7.03
C SER A 297 -11.32 20.29 5.61
N GLY A 298 -11.53 21.15 4.61
CA GLY A 298 -11.28 20.86 3.20
C GLY A 298 -12.51 20.53 2.37
N SER A 299 -12.44 20.94 1.11
CA SER A 299 -13.46 20.69 0.10
C SER A 299 -13.38 19.25 -0.42
N ASP A 300 -14.45 18.76 -1.06
CA ASP A 300 -14.41 17.44 -1.72
C ASP A 300 -13.29 17.36 -2.76
N ALA A 301 -13.00 18.48 -3.43
CA ALA A 301 -11.95 18.56 -4.44
C ALA A 301 -10.55 18.42 -3.82
N ASP A 302 -10.35 18.96 -2.62
CA ASP A 302 -9.08 18.87 -1.89
C ASP A 302 -8.83 17.40 -1.48
N PHE A 303 -9.87 16.73 -0.96
CA PHE A 303 -9.80 15.29 -0.69
C PHE A 303 -9.59 14.46 -1.96
N ASP A 304 -10.29 14.78 -3.05
CA ASP A 304 -10.12 14.08 -4.33
C ASP A 304 -8.69 14.18 -4.87
N GLN A 305 -8.04 15.33 -4.69
CA GLN A 305 -6.63 15.51 -5.04
C GLN A 305 -5.72 14.61 -4.19
N THR A 306 -5.85 14.64 -2.87
CA THR A 306 -5.03 13.82 -1.95
C THR A 306 -5.25 12.31 -2.16
N ILE A 307 -6.50 11.90 -2.42
CA ILE A 307 -6.83 10.52 -2.75
C ILE A 307 -6.19 10.10 -4.08
N ALA A 308 -6.29 10.94 -5.12
CA ALA A 308 -5.68 10.66 -6.42
C ALA A 308 -4.15 10.54 -6.35
N ALA A 309 -3.51 11.46 -5.62
CA ALA A 309 -2.09 11.42 -5.28
C ALA A 309 -1.67 10.10 -4.60
N THR A 310 -2.44 9.68 -3.59
CA THR A 310 -2.19 8.43 -2.85
C THR A 310 -2.37 7.20 -3.76
N PHE A 311 -3.37 7.20 -4.65
CA PHE A 311 -3.52 6.15 -5.66
C PHE A 311 -2.34 6.12 -6.64
N GLU A 312 -1.90 7.27 -7.14
CA GLU A 312 -0.76 7.36 -8.05
C GLU A 312 0.52 6.80 -7.41
N SER A 313 0.79 7.17 -6.16
CA SER A 313 1.93 6.66 -5.38
C SER A 313 1.88 5.13 -5.22
N LEU A 314 0.72 4.59 -4.82
CA LEU A 314 0.54 3.14 -4.68
C LEU A 314 0.70 2.39 -6.01
N GLN A 315 0.09 2.89 -7.08
CA GLN A 315 -0.01 2.17 -8.36
C GLN A 315 1.22 2.30 -9.23
N THR A 316 2.08 3.30 -9.00
CA THR A 316 3.21 3.59 -9.90
C THR A 316 4.56 3.67 -9.21
N GLN A 317 4.61 3.87 -7.89
CA GLN A 317 5.84 4.14 -7.15
C GLN A 317 6.12 3.16 -6.01
N SER A 318 5.19 2.25 -5.68
CA SER A 318 5.33 1.37 -4.52
C SER A 318 5.88 -0.02 -4.85
N ALA A 319 5.30 -0.72 -5.83
CA ALA A 319 5.78 -2.03 -6.24
C ALA A 319 5.57 -2.31 -7.73
N ASN A 320 6.29 -3.30 -8.25
CA ASN A 320 6.17 -3.79 -9.62
C ASN A 320 6.00 -5.32 -9.61
N LEU A 321 5.19 -5.84 -10.52
CA LEU A 321 4.89 -7.25 -10.67
C LEU A 321 5.41 -7.77 -12.02
N SER A 322 5.96 -8.97 -12.07
CA SER A 322 6.28 -9.65 -13.33
C SER A 322 5.91 -11.13 -13.25
N LEU A 323 5.39 -11.67 -14.36
CA LEU A 323 4.95 -13.06 -14.49
C LEU A 323 5.68 -13.74 -15.64
N SER A 324 6.16 -14.96 -15.42
CA SER A 324 6.78 -15.78 -16.46
C SER A 324 6.46 -17.26 -16.30
N ALA A 325 6.27 -17.97 -17.41
CA ALA A 325 6.20 -19.43 -17.40
C ALA A 325 7.59 -20.03 -17.24
N LEU A 326 7.73 -21.03 -16.36
CA LEU A 326 8.97 -21.76 -16.13
C LEU A 326 9.00 -23.07 -16.90
N GLN A 327 8.03 -23.94 -16.62
CA GLN A 327 7.90 -25.26 -17.20
C GLN A 327 6.44 -25.65 -17.29
N ARG A 328 6.09 -26.37 -18.35
CA ARG A 328 4.81 -27.07 -18.50
C ARG A 328 5.10 -28.52 -18.88
N ASP A 329 4.34 -29.45 -18.33
CA ASP A 329 4.31 -30.84 -18.75
C ASP A 329 2.85 -31.33 -18.90
N GLU A 330 2.67 -32.65 -19.00
CA GLU A 330 1.37 -33.27 -19.20
C GLU A 330 0.40 -33.12 -18.02
N ASN A 331 0.91 -32.90 -16.81
CA ASN A 331 0.12 -32.88 -15.58
C ASN A 331 0.25 -31.57 -14.81
N SER A 332 1.22 -30.71 -15.13
CA SER A 332 1.48 -29.50 -14.37
C SER A 332 2.01 -28.35 -15.21
N ALA A 333 1.78 -27.13 -14.72
CA ALA A 333 2.46 -25.93 -15.18
C ALA A 333 3.06 -25.17 -13.99
N SER A 334 4.21 -24.57 -14.21
CA SER A 334 4.93 -23.80 -13.21
C SER A 334 5.20 -22.39 -13.72
N PHE A 335 4.99 -21.42 -12.83
CA PHE A 335 5.09 -20.00 -13.13
C PHE A 335 5.93 -19.32 -12.06
N SER A 336 6.73 -18.34 -12.46
CA SER A 336 7.45 -17.47 -11.55
C SER A 336 6.79 -16.10 -11.54
N VAL A 337 6.35 -15.69 -10.35
CA VAL A 337 5.89 -14.34 -10.05
C VAL A 337 7.01 -13.64 -9.30
N THR A 338 7.46 -12.50 -9.80
CA THR A 338 8.41 -11.64 -9.07
C THR A 338 7.72 -10.36 -8.66
N VAL A 339 7.80 -10.02 -7.38
CA VAL A 339 7.31 -8.76 -6.83
C VAL A 339 8.51 -7.92 -6.43
N SER A 340 8.61 -6.70 -6.96
CA SER A 340 9.72 -5.78 -6.68
C SER A 340 9.23 -4.57 -5.89
N ASN A 341 9.89 -4.28 -4.78
CA ASN A 341 9.71 -3.07 -4.01
C ASN A 341 10.42 -1.89 -4.69
N LEU A 342 9.71 -0.78 -4.83
CA LEU A 342 10.23 0.48 -5.37
C LEU A 342 10.39 1.56 -4.28
N ALA A 343 9.95 1.28 -3.05
CA ALA A 343 10.12 2.15 -1.90
C ALA A 343 11.51 1.95 -1.27
N GLY A 344 11.99 3.02 -0.60
CA GLY A 344 13.23 3.00 0.18
C GLY A 344 13.12 2.25 1.51
N HIS A 345 11.93 1.85 1.93
CA HIS A 345 11.68 1.08 3.16
C HIS A 345 10.97 -0.24 2.82
N LYS A 346 10.59 -1.06 3.81
CA LYS A 346 9.83 -2.29 3.50
C LYS A 346 8.49 -1.93 2.85
N PHE A 347 7.93 -2.80 2.01
CA PHE A 347 6.58 -2.59 1.46
C PHE A 347 5.65 -3.76 1.78
N PRO A 348 4.49 -3.50 2.43
CA PRO A 348 4.06 -2.21 3.00
C PRO A 348 4.73 -1.86 4.34
N SER A 349 5.17 -0.62 4.57
CA SER A 349 5.75 -0.20 5.87
C SER A 349 4.70 0.39 6.83
N GLY A 350 5.14 0.69 8.06
CA GLY A 350 4.37 1.41 9.08
C GLY A 350 3.48 0.47 9.89
N TYR A 351 2.26 0.95 10.16
CA TYR A 351 1.30 0.29 11.05
C TYR A 351 1.04 -1.19 10.69
N PRO A 352 1.11 -2.14 11.65
CA PRO A 352 1.07 -3.58 11.37
C PRO A 352 -0.16 -4.11 10.60
N ALA A 353 -1.28 -3.36 10.55
CA ALA A 353 -2.45 -3.77 9.77
C ALA A 353 -2.22 -3.77 8.24
N ARG A 354 -1.15 -3.13 7.73
CA ARG A 354 -0.94 -3.02 6.28
C ARG A 354 -0.51 -4.35 5.68
N ARG A 355 -1.13 -4.74 4.57
CA ARG A 355 -0.71 -5.94 3.81
C ARG A 355 -0.76 -5.75 2.30
N LEU A 356 0.08 -6.53 1.61
CA LEU A 356 0.00 -6.78 0.18
C LEU A 356 -0.25 -8.27 -0.01
N PHE A 357 -1.23 -8.68 -0.81
CA PHE A 357 -1.45 -10.08 -1.13
C PHE A 357 -1.50 -10.31 -2.65
N LEU A 358 -1.16 -11.53 -3.07
CA LEU A 358 -1.21 -11.93 -4.47
C LEU A 358 -2.47 -12.76 -4.73
N GLN A 359 -3.24 -12.36 -5.73
CA GLN A 359 -4.28 -13.18 -6.35
C GLN A 359 -3.71 -13.76 -7.65
N PHE A 360 -3.73 -15.09 -7.78
CA PHE A 360 -3.18 -15.81 -8.94
C PHE A 360 -4.24 -16.76 -9.50
N THR A 361 -4.53 -16.64 -10.79
CA THR A 361 -5.58 -17.42 -11.43
C THR A 361 -5.09 -18.02 -12.75
N VAL A 362 -5.43 -19.28 -12.99
CA VAL A 362 -5.23 -19.99 -14.26
C VAL A 362 -6.60 -20.40 -14.78
N THR A 363 -6.91 -20.03 -16.02
CA THR A 363 -8.15 -20.41 -16.71
C THR A 363 -7.87 -21.11 -18.03
N ASP A 364 -8.82 -21.94 -18.47
CA ASP A 364 -8.79 -22.61 -19.77
C ASP A 364 -9.26 -21.69 -20.93
N ASP A 365 -9.20 -22.20 -22.16
CA ASP A 365 -9.66 -21.52 -23.39
C ASP A 365 -11.16 -21.18 -23.42
N ALA A 366 -11.96 -21.82 -22.55
CA ALA A 366 -13.38 -21.56 -22.37
C ALA A 366 -13.69 -20.61 -21.20
N GLY A 367 -12.68 -20.19 -20.44
CA GLY A 367 -12.79 -19.34 -19.26
C GLY A 367 -13.16 -20.08 -17.97
N ASN A 368 -13.01 -21.41 -17.90
CA ASN A 368 -13.17 -22.15 -16.66
C ASN A 368 -11.87 -22.06 -15.83
N THR A 369 -12.01 -21.82 -14.53
CA THR A 369 -10.88 -21.80 -13.59
C THR A 369 -10.31 -23.19 -13.40
N LEU A 370 -8.99 -23.32 -13.63
CA LEU A 370 -8.19 -24.52 -13.39
C LEU A 370 -7.44 -24.44 -12.05
N PHE A 371 -7.06 -23.23 -11.64
CA PHE A 371 -6.42 -22.95 -10.36
C PHE A 371 -6.71 -21.51 -9.95
N SER A 372 -7.04 -21.27 -8.68
CA SER A 372 -7.12 -19.92 -8.12
C SER A 372 -6.57 -19.89 -6.70
N SER A 373 -5.76 -18.89 -6.37
CA SER A 373 -5.25 -18.64 -5.02
C SER A 373 -5.35 -17.15 -4.72
N GLY A 374 -5.64 -16.82 -3.47
CA GLY A 374 -5.78 -15.43 -3.02
C GLY A 374 -7.10 -14.77 -3.45
N GLU A 375 -8.16 -15.58 -3.65
CA GLU A 375 -9.48 -15.05 -3.92
C GLU A 375 -10.07 -14.37 -2.68
N THR A 376 -10.83 -13.31 -2.92
CA THR A 376 -11.56 -12.61 -1.87
C THR A 376 -13.06 -12.83 -2.01
N GLY A 377 -13.75 -13.01 -0.88
CA GLY A 377 -15.20 -13.07 -0.80
C GLY A 377 -15.86 -11.70 -0.66
N GLU A 378 -16.98 -11.68 0.06
CA GLU A 378 -17.68 -10.45 0.41
C GLU A 378 -16.78 -9.51 1.22
N ASN A 379 -16.89 -8.20 0.98
CA ASN A 379 -16.08 -7.17 1.63
C ASN A 379 -14.55 -7.33 1.46
N PHE A 380 -14.12 -8.04 0.41
CA PHE A 380 -12.70 -8.29 0.11
C PHE A 380 -11.94 -9.02 1.23
N ILE A 381 -12.67 -9.87 1.97
CA ILE A 381 -12.08 -10.80 2.94
C ILE A 381 -11.45 -11.96 2.16
N LEU A 382 -10.18 -12.27 2.42
CA LEU A 382 -9.52 -13.43 1.82
C LEU A 382 -10.23 -14.73 2.23
N LEU A 383 -10.50 -15.60 1.26
CA LEU A 383 -11.20 -16.86 1.51
C LEU A 383 -10.32 -17.89 2.24
N ASP A 384 -9.03 -17.89 1.91
CA ASP A 384 -8.06 -18.90 2.33
C ASP A 384 -7.02 -18.33 3.30
N GLU A 385 -7.47 -17.57 4.31
CA GLU A 385 -6.60 -17.05 5.38
C GLU A 385 -6.95 -17.72 6.72
N GLU A 386 -6.14 -18.71 7.14
CA GLU A 386 -6.25 -19.33 8.47
C GLU A 386 -5.08 -18.92 9.38
N GLY A 387 -5.35 -18.17 10.45
CA GLY A 387 -4.30 -17.74 11.37
C GLY A 387 -3.27 -16.86 10.66
N VAL A 388 -1.98 -16.99 11.00
CA VAL A 388 -0.90 -16.24 10.33
C VAL A 388 -0.39 -17.06 9.13
N GLU A 389 -0.74 -16.62 7.93
CA GLU A 389 -0.34 -17.27 6.68
C GLU A 389 1.19 -17.29 6.54
N PRO A 390 1.86 -18.43 6.29
CA PRO A 390 3.31 -18.46 6.16
C PRO A 390 3.78 -17.76 4.88
N HIS A 391 5.07 -17.47 4.80
CA HIS A 391 5.71 -17.08 3.54
C HIS A 391 5.98 -18.33 2.68
N TYR A 392 5.69 -18.25 1.39
CA TYR A 392 5.89 -19.33 0.42
C TYR A 392 6.97 -18.99 -0.61
N GLU A 393 8.01 -19.82 -0.70
CA GLU A 393 8.88 -19.85 -1.89
C GLU A 393 8.12 -20.49 -3.08
N THR A 394 7.24 -21.45 -2.78
CA THR A 394 6.46 -22.20 -3.77
C THR A 394 5.05 -22.46 -3.27
N ILE A 395 4.06 -22.14 -4.11
CA ILE A 395 2.64 -22.38 -3.91
C ILE A 395 2.21 -23.58 -4.77
N HIS A 396 1.56 -24.56 -4.15
CA HIS A 396 1.13 -25.82 -4.78
C HIS A 396 -0.37 -26.07 -4.68
N SER A 397 -1.10 -25.27 -3.89
CA SER A 397 -2.51 -25.46 -3.63
C SER A 397 -3.24 -24.11 -3.56
N GLU A 398 -4.54 -24.16 -3.79
CA GLU A 398 -5.43 -22.99 -3.85
C GLU A 398 -5.58 -22.32 -2.49
N ASP A 399 -5.44 -23.08 -1.40
CA ASP A 399 -5.52 -22.62 -0.01
C ASP A 399 -4.25 -21.89 0.48
N GLN A 400 -3.22 -21.81 -0.35
CA GLN A 400 -1.96 -21.14 -0.02
C GLN A 400 -1.92 -19.76 -0.66
N VAL A 401 -1.83 -18.70 0.15
CA VAL A 401 -1.84 -17.32 -0.34
C VAL A 401 -0.54 -16.61 0.04
N GLN A 402 0.13 -15.99 -0.94
CA GLN A 402 1.27 -15.15 -0.60
C GLN A 402 0.77 -13.80 -0.06
N ILE A 403 0.96 -13.59 1.25
CA ILE A 403 0.66 -12.34 1.94
C ILE A 403 1.95 -11.75 2.50
N TYR A 404 2.25 -10.51 2.13
CA TYR A 404 3.33 -9.69 2.66
C TYR A 404 2.78 -8.80 3.78
N GLU A 405 3.12 -9.11 5.02
CA GLU A 405 2.59 -8.45 6.22
C GLU A 405 3.54 -8.62 7.41
N MET A 406 3.28 -7.84 8.46
CA MET A 406 3.79 -8.11 9.80
C MET A 406 2.64 -8.67 10.65
N ALA A 407 2.88 -9.79 11.33
CA ALA A 407 1.94 -10.34 12.30
C ALA A 407 2.59 -10.39 13.69
N MET A 408 1.91 -9.83 14.67
CA MET A 408 2.37 -9.77 16.05
C MET A 408 1.79 -10.91 16.86
N GLY A 409 2.56 -11.36 17.85
CA GLY A 409 2.14 -12.32 18.85
C GLY A 409 2.37 -11.77 20.25
N ASP A 410 1.50 -12.17 21.16
CA ASP A 410 1.58 -11.82 22.57
C ASP A 410 2.68 -12.62 23.31
N VAL A 411 2.73 -12.48 24.64
CA VAL A 411 3.68 -13.21 25.50
C VAL A 411 3.53 -14.73 25.48
N ASN A 412 2.41 -15.27 25.01
CA ASN A 412 2.19 -16.71 24.80
C ASN A 412 2.53 -17.15 23.37
N GLY A 413 2.73 -16.21 22.45
CA GLY A 413 2.90 -16.46 21.01
C GLY A 413 1.56 -16.61 20.27
N ASP A 414 0.45 -16.17 20.87
CA ASP A 414 -0.86 -16.12 20.21
C ASP A 414 -0.97 -14.82 19.40
N PHE A 415 -1.62 -14.87 18.23
CA PHE A 415 -1.83 -13.68 17.40
C PHE A 415 -2.62 -12.62 18.17
N THR A 416 -2.16 -11.36 18.11
CA THR A 416 -2.86 -10.22 18.71
C THR A 416 -2.75 -8.99 17.83
N THR A 417 -3.77 -8.14 17.90
CA THR A 417 -3.74 -6.80 17.30
C THR A 417 -3.67 -5.69 18.35
N ILE A 418 -3.56 -6.06 19.64
CA ILE A 418 -3.24 -5.17 20.76
C ILE A 418 -1.75 -4.82 20.69
N LEU A 419 -1.46 -3.54 20.47
CA LEU A 419 -0.10 -3.05 20.20
C LEU A 419 0.81 -3.24 21.42
N ASP A 420 0.33 -2.88 22.61
CA ASP A 420 1.10 -3.01 23.84
C ASP A 420 1.29 -4.47 24.29
N ARG A 421 0.49 -5.41 23.77
CA ARG A 421 0.73 -6.85 23.96
C ARG A 421 1.75 -7.42 22.99
N GLY A 422 2.15 -6.68 21.95
CA GLY A 422 3.18 -7.11 21.02
C GLY A 422 4.43 -7.54 21.77
N PHE A 423 4.85 -8.80 21.60
CA PHE A 423 6.02 -9.36 22.27
C PHE A 423 6.96 -10.06 21.28
N VAL A 424 6.38 -10.76 20.30
CA VAL A 424 7.12 -11.47 19.26
C VAL A 424 6.54 -11.18 17.88
N HIS A 425 7.39 -11.02 16.88
CA HIS A 425 6.96 -11.06 15.48
C HIS A 425 6.72 -12.52 15.09
N LEU A 426 5.46 -12.93 14.94
CA LEU A 426 5.09 -14.24 14.41
C LEU A 426 5.52 -14.37 12.94
N LYS A 427 5.46 -13.25 12.22
CA LYS A 427 5.84 -13.10 10.82
C LYS A 427 6.21 -11.65 10.55
N ASP A 428 7.24 -11.45 9.73
CA ASP A 428 7.49 -10.21 9.01
C ASP A 428 8.24 -10.59 7.73
N ASN A 429 7.49 -10.74 6.66
CA ASN A 429 8.00 -11.07 5.33
C ASN A 429 7.76 -9.92 4.33
N ARG A 430 7.45 -8.71 4.81
CA ARG A 430 7.19 -7.54 3.97
C ARG A 430 8.33 -7.33 2.99
N LEU A 431 8.06 -6.87 1.77
CA LEU A 431 9.07 -6.78 0.72
C LEU A 431 10.22 -5.87 1.17
N LEU A 432 11.44 -6.36 1.15
CA LEU A 432 12.62 -5.61 1.59
C LEU A 432 12.97 -4.50 0.59
N PRO A 433 13.52 -3.36 1.05
CA PRO A 433 14.01 -2.33 0.14
C PRO A 433 15.29 -2.78 -0.58
N ILE A 434 15.59 -2.12 -1.69
CA ILE A 434 16.85 -2.33 -2.40
C ILE A 434 18.01 -1.99 -1.46
N GLY A 435 19.01 -2.86 -1.37
CA GLY A 435 20.19 -2.65 -0.52
C GLY A 435 20.09 -3.23 0.89
N PHE A 436 18.95 -3.79 1.29
CA PHE A 436 18.77 -4.37 2.62
C PHE A 436 19.92 -5.31 3.03
N SER A 437 20.44 -5.13 4.23
CA SER A 437 21.64 -5.78 4.74
C SER A 437 21.50 -6.22 6.19
N TYR A 438 21.84 -7.48 6.47
CA TYR A 438 21.97 -8.01 7.83
C TYR A 438 23.22 -7.53 8.58
N GLN A 439 24.06 -6.74 7.93
CA GLN A 439 25.26 -6.14 8.55
C GLN A 439 25.07 -4.66 8.87
N ASP A 440 23.89 -4.11 8.56
CA ASP A 440 23.54 -2.74 8.90
C ASP A 440 23.46 -2.54 10.42
N GLU A 441 23.66 -1.30 10.89
CA GLU A 441 23.62 -0.98 12.31
C GLU A 441 22.21 -0.98 12.88
N VAL A 442 21.18 -0.72 12.06
CA VAL A 442 19.77 -0.75 12.49
C VAL A 442 19.09 -2.11 12.25
N ILE A 443 19.88 -3.16 11.96
CA ILE A 443 19.33 -4.49 11.66
C ILE A 443 18.43 -5.04 12.78
N ASP A 444 18.67 -4.65 14.02
CA ASP A 444 17.94 -5.13 15.19
C ASP A 444 16.46 -4.71 15.23
N THR A 445 16.07 -3.67 14.49
CA THR A 445 14.67 -3.22 14.38
C THR A 445 13.97 -3.64 13.08
N VAL A 446 14.72 -4.12 12.09
CA VAL A 446 14.19 -4.40 10.74
C VAL A 446 14.30 -5.86 10.30
N LEU A 447 14.52 -6.77 11.25
CA LEU A 447 14.65 -8.20 11.00
C LEU A 447 13.49 -8.78 10.17
N VAL A 448 13.78 -9.88 9.46
CA VAL A 448 12.78 -10.74 8.82
C VAL A 448 12.39 -11.83 9.82
N HIS A 449 11.10 -12.13 9.89
CA HIS A 449 10.56 -13.13 10.81
C HIS A 449 9.68 -14.16 10.11
N GLY A 450 9.60 -15.37 10.69
CA GLY A 450 8.82 -16.48 10.15
C GLY A 450 9.51 -17.22 9.00
N ASN A 451 8.72 -17.90 8.15
CA ASN A 451 9.22 -18.80 7.10
C ASN A 451 10.10 -18.10 6.04
N ALA A 452 9.97 -16.79 5.86
CA ALA A 452 10.83 -16.02 4.96
C ALA A 452 12.31 -16.10 5.34
N THR A 453 12.63 -16.41 6.60
CA THR A 453 14.02 -16.63 7.05
C THR A 453 14.65 -17.92 6.49
N LEU A 454 13.83 -18.83 5.98
CA LEU A 454 14.26 -20.09 5.39
C LEU A 454 14.39 -20.00 3.87
N ASP A 455 13.87 -18.94 3.25
CA ASP A 455 13.98 -18.68 1.83
C ASP A 455 15.32 -17.99 1.52
N SER A 456 16.20 -18.75 0.87
CA SER A 456 17.54 -18.27 0.52
C SER A 456 17.58 -17.31 -0.67
N ASP A 457 16.55 -17.31 -1.53
CA ASP A 457 16.43 -16.34 -2.63
C ASP A 457 15.94 -15.01 -2.05
N TYR A 458 14.88 -15.05 -1.25
CA TYR A 458 14.33 -13.91 -0.53
C TYR A 458 15.39 -13.23 0.32
N LEU A 459 16.11 -13.93 1.20
CA LEU A 459 17.18 -13.34 2.02
C LEU A 459 18.49 -13.07 1.27
N GLY A 460 18.65 -13.61 0.07
CA GLY A 460 19.90 -13.58 -0.67
C GLY A 460 19.92 -12.53 -1.78
N LYS A 461 19.83 -13.00 -3.02
CA LYS A 461 19.97 -12.12 -4.19
C LYS A 461 18.71 -11.29 -4.40
N ALA A 462 17.52 -11.84 -4.12
CA ALA A 462 16.27 -11.14 -4.36
C ALA A 462 16.12 -9.92 -3.44
N SER A 463 16.35 -10.06 -2.12
CA SER A 463 16.37 -8.93 -1.16
C SER A 463 17.35 -7.83 -1.55
N SER A 464 18.57 -8.18 -1.98
CA SER A 464 19.57 -7.18 -2.38
C SER A 464 19.11 -6.31 -3.56
N LEU A 465 18.14 -6.81 -4.35
CA LEU A 465 17.51 -6.13 -5.47
C LEU A 465 16.11 -5.59 -5.13
N GLY A 466 15.69 -5.68 -3.86
CA GLY A 466 14.38 -5.30 -3.34
C GLY A 466 13.25 -6.15 -3.91
N ARG A 467 13.39 -7.47 -3.98
CA ARG A 467 12.41 -8.36 -4.65
C ARG A 467 12.15 -9.63 -3.88
N ASP A 468 11.01 -10.23 -4.16
CA ASP A 468 10.67 -11.61 -3.83
C ASP A 468 10.23 -12.37 -5.10
N ARG A 469 10.47 -13.68 -5.13
CA ARG A 469 10.16 -14.54 -6.29
C ARG A 469 9.44 -15.81 -5.85
N ILE A 470 8.15 -15.86 -6.15
CA ILE A 470 7.28 -16.98 -5.81
C ILE A 470 7.12 -17.90 -7.02
N THR A 471 7.18 -19.20 -6.78
CA THR A 471 6.88 -20.21 -7.81
C THR A 471 5.48 -20.78 -7.59
N TYR A 472 4.58 -20.63 -8.56
CA TYR A 472 3.29 -21.32 -8.56
C TYR A 472 3.41 -22.61 -9.33
N ASN A 473 3.07 -23.74 -8.72
CA ASN A 473 3.06 -25.07 -9.34
C ASN A 473 1.62 -25.59 -9.37
N VAL A 474 1.02 -25.52 -10.55
CA VAL A 474 -0.39 -25.79 -10.79
C VAL A 474 -0.57 -27.19 -11.36
N SER A 475 -1.43 -28.00 -10.74
CA SER A 475 -1.91 -29.26 -11.36
C SER A 475 -2.87 -28.92 -12.48
N LEU A 476 -2.72 -29.58 -13.62
CA LEU A 476 -3.58 -29.39 -14.80
C LEU A 476 -4.55 -30.55 -15.02
N ASP A 477 -4.48 -31.63 -14.24
CA ASP A 477 -5.38 -32.80 -14.32
C ASP A 477 -5.61 -33.29 -15.77
N GLU A 478 -4.52 -33.47 -16.53
CA GLU A 478 -4.52 -33.84 -17.96
C GLU A 478 -5.14 -32.78 -18.91
N TYR A 479 -5.16 -31.49 -18.52
CA TYR A 479 -5.53 -30.39 -19.39
C TYR A 479 -4.37 -29.94 -20.29
N PHE A 480 -4.54 -30.11 -21.61
CA PHE A 480 -3.52 -29.85 -22.62
C PHE A 480 -3.73 -28.57 -23.44
N GLY A 481 -4.83 -27.85 -23.23
CA GLY A 481 -5.19 -26.64 -23.99
C GLY A 481 -4.43 -25.40 -23.56
N GLU A 482 -4.81 -24.25 -24.10
CA GLU A 482 -4.22 -22.96 -23.77
C GLU A 482 -4.47 -22.60 -22.30
N LEU A 483 -3.48 -22.02 -21.63
CA LEU A 483 -3.63 -21.51 -20.26
C LEU A 483 -3.59 -19.98 -20.30
N ASN A 484 -4.64 -19.34 -19.81
CA ASN A 484 -4.67 -17.93 -19.51
C ASN A 484 -4.28 -17.76 -18.04
N VAL A 485 -3.14 -17.10 -17.78
CA VAL A 485 -2.59 -16.95 -16.45
C VAL A 485 -2.53 -15.48 -16.09
N GLU A 486 -3.12 -15.14 -14.95
CA GLU A 486 -3.23 -13.78 -14.46
C GLU A 486 -2.71 -13.73 -13.03
N VAL A 487 -2.01 -12.65 -12.69
CA VAL A 487 -1.60 -12.36 -11.32
C VAL A 487 -1.85 -10.89 -11.02
N SER A 488 -2.47 -10.65 -9.87
CA SER A 488 -2.75 -9.31 -9.34
C SER A 488 -2.13 -9.17 -7.96
N ALA A 489 -1.53 -8.02 -7.68
CA ALA A 489 -1.05 -7.64 -6.36
C ALA A 489 -1.97 -6.58 -5.77
N PHE A 490 -2.60 -6.90 -4.64
CA PHE A 490 -3.58 -6.04 -3.99
C PHE A 490 -3.06 -5.54 -2.65
N TYR A 491 -3.02 -4.23 -2.48
CA TYR A 491 -2.71 -3.58 -1.22
C TYR A 491 -4.00 -3.33 -0.43
N GLN A 492 -3.98 -3.67 0.86
CA GLN A 492 -5.09 -3.47 1.77
C GLN A 492 -4.62 -2.73 3.02
N SER A 493 -5.21 -1.55 3.29
CA SER A 493 -4.85 -0.76 4.47
C SER A 493 -5.25 -1.43 5.77
N ILE A 494 -6.48 -1.97 5.82
CA ILE A 494 -7.08 -2.49 7.04
C ILE A 494 -7.82 -3.80 6.68
N PRO A 495 -7.20 -4.97 6.88
CA PRO A 495 -7.87 -6.24 6.65
C PRO A 495 -8.89 -6.52 7.75
N HIS A 496 -9.99 -7.20 7.40
CA HIS A 496 -11.06 -7.50 8.35
C HIS A 496 -10.56 -8.21 9.62
N LYS A 497 -9.68 -9.21 9.44
CA LYS A 497 -9.03 -9.95 10.53
C LYS A 497 -8.34 -9.05 11.56
N TRP A 498 -7.78 -7.90 11.14
CA TRP A 498 -7.15 -6.97 12.08
C TRP A 498 -8.16 -6.32 13.03
N LEU A 499 -9.39 -6.14 12.55
CA LEU A 499 -10.49 -5.48 13.25
C LEU A 499 -11.29 -6.42 14.14
N GLU A 500 -11.19 -7.75 13.95
CA GLU A 500 -12.02 -8.73 14.65
C GLU A 500 -11.92 -8.63 16.17
N GLU A 501 -10.69 -8.51 16.71
CA GLU A 501 -10.47 -8.36 18.16
C GLU A 501 -11.15 -7.08 18.67
N MET A 502 -10.89 -5.93 18.01
CA MET A 502 -11.48 -4.64 18.38
C MET A 502 -13.00 -4.59 18.23
N PHE A 503 -13.55 -5.19 17.18
CA PHE A 503 -14.99 -5.23 16.93
C PHE A 503 -15.74 -6.25 17.78
N SER A 504 -15.02 -7.08 18.55
CA SER A 504 -15.63 -7.92 19.58
C SER A 504 -15.98 -7.15 20.86
N ASP A 505 -15.40 -5.96 21.03
CA ASP A 505 -15.62 -5.03 22.14
C ASP A 505 -16.48 -3.82 21.74
N SER A 506 -16.74 -2.92 22.70
CA SER A 506 -17.62 -1.77 22.48
C SER A 506 -17.23 -0.57 23.35
N THR A 507 -16.87 0.52 22.68
CA THR A 507 -16.70 1.88 23.21
C THR A 507 -17.33 2.86 22.21
N GLU A 508 -17.49 4.13 22.58
CA GLU A 508 -18.06 5.13 21.66
C GLU A 508 -17.22 5.25 20.37
N GLU A 509 -15.89 5.23 20.50
CA GLU A 509 -14.97 5.31 19.36
C GLU A 509 -15.01 4.05 18.49
N ILE A 510 -15.10 2.86 19.10
CA ILE A 510 -15.18 1.59 18.37
C ILE A 510 -16.48 1.52 17.56
N GLU A 511 -17.62 1.88 18.14
CA GLU A 511 -18.91 1.86 17.43
C GLU A 511 -18.93 2.90 16.31
N LEU A 512 -18.41 4.12 16.55
CA LEU A 512 -18.30 5.15 15.52
C LEU A 512 -17.50 4.66 14.31
N PHE A 513 -16.30 4.10 14.55
CA PHE A 513 -15.49 3.58 13.47
C PHE A 513 -16.12 2.35 12.81
N ARG A 514 -16.79 1.47 13.56
CA ARG A 514 -17.49 0.30 13.02
C ARG A 514 -18.56 0.71 12.02
N ASP A 515 -19.41 1.68 12.37
CA ASP A 515 -20.48 2.17 11.48
C ASP A 515 -19.90 2.76 10.17
N MET A 516 -18.83 3.55 10.27
CA MET A 516 -18.12 4.09 9.11
C MET A 516 -17.45 2.99 8.27
N TYR A 517 -16.78 2.02 8.92
CA TYR A 517 -16.13 0.91 8.25
C TYR A 517 -17.14 0.03 7.52
N GLU A 518 -18.26 -0.33 8.15
CA GLU A 518 -19.29 -1.19 7.55
C GLU A 518 -19.90 -0.54 6.29
N SER A 519 -20.07 0.78 6.29
CA SER A 519 -20.61 1.53 5.16
C SER A 519 -19.58 1.87 4.06
N ALA A 520 -18.28 1.84 4.36
CA ALA A 520 -17.22 2.20 3.43
C ALA A 520 -17.01 1.19 2.28
N ASP A 521 -16.48 1.69 1.15
CA ASP A 521 -15.90 0.86 0.11
C ASP A 521 -14.58 0.22 0.60
N LYS A 522 -14.55 -1.11 0.61
CA LYS A 522 -13.41 -1.90 1.12
C LYS A 522 -12.53 -2.44 0.00
N THR A 523 -12.74 -1.97 -1.23
CA THR A 523 -11.98 -2.41 -2.41
C THR A 523 -10.48 -2.19 -2.19
N PRO A 524 -9.66 -3.26 -2.19
CA PRO A 524 -8.22 -3.10 -2.06
C PRO A 524 -7.65 -2.45 -3.32
N VAL A 525 -6.51 -1.79 -3.17
CA VAL A 525 -5.87 -1.09 -4.29
C VAL A 525 -5.09 -2.10 -5.12
N LEU A 526 -5.41 -2.21 -6.42
CA LEU A 526 -4.59 -2.96 -7.37
C LEU A 526 -3.26 -2.20 -7.58
N VAL A 527 -2.17 -2.76 -7.09
CA VAL A 527 -0.81 -2.20 -7.19
C VAL A 527 -0.09 -2.69 -8.44
N GLY A 528 -0.38 -3.91 -8.88
CA GLY A 528 0.23 -4.48 -10.08
C GLY A 528 -0.63 -5.59 -10.66
N TYR A 529 -0.56 -5.74 -11.98
CA TYR A 529 -1.27 -6.77 -12.73
C TYR A 529 -0.40 -7.26 -13.88
N GLU A 530 -0.31 -8.57 -14.05
CA GLU A 530 0.38 -9.20 -15.17
C GLU A 530 -0.42 -10.38 -15.68
N SER A 531 -0.34 -10.62 -16.99
CA SER A 531 -0.93 -11.81 -17.59
C SER A 531 -0.08 -12.37 -18.71
N ILE A 532 -0.12 -13.70 -18.85
CA ILE A 532 0.49 -14.40 -19.96
C ILE A 532 -0.48 -15.44 -20.50
N ILE A 533 -0.37 -15.71 -21.80
CA ILE A 533 -1.00 -16.85 -22.43
C ILE A 533 0.08 -17.89 -22.66
N LEU A 534 -0.09 -19.07 -22.09
CA LEU A 534 0.79 -20.19 -22.34
C LEU A 534 0.11 -21.13 -23.34
N ASP A 535 0.62 -21.12 -24.56
CA ASP A 535 0.16 -21.98 -25.65
C ASP A 535 0.04 -23.45 -25.21
N ASP A 536 -0.83 -24.20 -25.89
CA ASP A 536 -0.98 -25.64 -25.77
C ASP A 536 0.37 -26.36 -25.55
N TYR A 537 0.40 -27.36 -24.69
CA TYR A 537 1.61 -28.18 -24.49
C TYR A 537 1.96 -28.93 -25.79
N VAL A 538 2.83 -28.33 -26.61
CA VAL A 538 3.32 -28.89 -27.87
C VAL A 538 4.80 -28.60 -28.00
N GLY A 539 5.63 -29.52 -27.53
CA GLY A 539 7.06 -29.55 -27.85
C GLY A 539 7.33 -29.94 -29.31
N LEU A 540 6.79 -29.21 -30.28
CA LEU A 540 7.18 -29.31 -31.68
C LEU A 540 7.26 -27.90 -32.27
N SER A 541 8.48 -27.46 -32.59
CA SER A 541 8.71 -26.41 -33.58
C SER A 541 7.77 -26.63 -34.76
N GLU A 542 7.04 -25.58 -35.20
CA GLU A 542 6.16 -25.62 -36.38
C GLU A 542 6.83 -26.45 -37.49
N LEU A 543 6.38 -27.71 -37.63
CA LEU A 543 6.72 -28.52 -38.77
C LEU A 543 5.99 -27.87 -39.94
N GLU A 544 6.77 -27.34 -40.90
CA GLU A 544 6.23 -26.89 -42.17
C GLU A 544 5.16 -27.88 -42.63
N LYS A 545 3.93 -27.38 -42.83
CA LYS A 545 2.85 -28.15 -43.46
C LYS A 545 3.28 -28.51 -44.88
N GLU A 546 4.12 -29.52 -45.05
CA GLU A 546 4.17 -30.24 -46.30
C GLU A 546 2.85 -30.99 -46.43
N ASN A 547 2.18 -30.81 -47.57
CA ASN A 547 0.78 -31.16 -47.87
C ASN A 547 0.41 -32.65 -47.71
N PHE A 548 1.30 -33.51 -47.22
CA PHE A 548 1.12 -34.96 -47.24
C PHE A 548 -0.05 -35.45 -46.36
N TRP A 549 -0.35 -34.77 -45.25
CA TRP A 549 -1.35 -35.20 -44.25
C TRP A 549 -2.29 -34.07 -43.84
N SER A 550 -3.57 -34.38 -43.61
CA SER A 550 -4.53 -33.47 -42.94
C SER A 550 -5.42 -34.23 -41.95
N VAL A 551 -5.75 -33.58 -40.82
CA VAL A 551 -6.64 -34.14 -39.79
C VAL A 551 -7.94 -33.36 -39.76
N TYR A 552 -9.05 -34.08 -39.76
CA TYR A 552 -10.38 -33.56 -39.50
C TYR A 552 -11.03 -34.35 -38.39
N TYR A 553 -12.07 -33.82 -37.77
CA TYR A 553 -12.85 -34.52 -36.75
C TYR A 553 -14.25 -34.77 -37.29
N ASP A 554 -14.78 -35.96 -37.03
CA ASP A 554 -16.18 -36.25 -37.35
C ASP A 554 -17.15 -35.64 -36.32
N GLU A 555 -18.45 -35.83 -36.54
CA GLU A 555 -19.51 -35.34 -35.65
C GLU A 555 -19.44 -35.86 -34.20
N ASN A 556 -18.62 -36.88 -33.92
CA ASN A 556 -18.36 -37.43 -32.59
C ASN A 556 -16.92 -37.16 -32.11
N GLN A 557 -16.25 -36.14 -32.66
CA GLN A 557 -14.86 -35.77 -32.35
C GLN A 557 -13.83 -36.88 -32.62
N ARG A 558 -14.15 -37.86 -33.48
CA ARG A 558 -13.17 -38.90 -33.86
C ARG A 558 -12.27 -38.37 -34.97
N PRO A 559 -10.94 -38.55 -34.87
CA PRO A 559 -10.05 -38.05 -35.89
C PRO A 559 -10.12 -38.87 -37.18
N ILE A 560 -10.21 -38.18 -38.30
CA ILE A 560 -10.11 -38.68 -39.66
C ILE A 560 -8.82 -38.11 -40.26
N ILE A 561 -7.91 -38.99 -40.65
CA ILE A 561 -6.63 -38.59 -41.24
C ILE A 561 -6.68 -38.83 -42.74
N THR A 562 -6.45 -37.78 -43.52
CA THR A 562 -6.35 -37.86 -44.98
C THR A 562 -4.89 -37.86 -45.36
N ALA A 563 -4.47 -38.88 -46.12
CA ALA A 563 -3.12 -39.00 -46.65
C ALA A 563 -3.14 -38.77 -48.17
N GLU A 564 -2.17 -38.04 -48.71
CA GLU A 564 -2.08 -37.82 -50.16
C GLU A 564 -1.61 -39.08 -50.91
N SER A 565 -0.73 -39.89 -50.31
CA SER A 565 -0.29 -41.19 -50.83
C SER A 565 -0.37 -42.29 -49.78
N ASN A 566 -0.19 -43.53 -50.22
CA ASN A 566 -0.07 -44.64 -49.28
C ASN A 566 1.25 -44.53 -48.50
N ALA A 567 1.25 -44.89 -47.22
CA ALA A 567 2.45 -44.84 -46.38
C ALA A 567 2.34 -45.78 -45.17
N ASP A 568 3.47 -46.29 -44.71
CA ASP A 568 3.60 -46.91 -43.39
C ASP A 568 3.71 -45.84 -42.31
N ILE A 569 2.93 -45.99 -41.25
CA ILE A 569 2.91 -45.05 -40.14
C ILE A 569 3.17 -45.72 -38.80
N GLN A 570 3.69 -44.92 -37.88
CA GLN A 570 3.89 -45.24 -36.48
C GLN A 570 3.24 -44.13 -35.67
N ILE A 571 2.49 -44.52 -34.64
CA ILE A 571 1.81 -43.59 -33.74
C ILE A 571 2.42 -43.77 -32.36
N TYR A 572 2.91 -42.68 -31.81
CA TYR A 572 3.50 -42.61 -30.49
C TYR A 572 2.59 -41.79 -29.57
N ASN A 573 2.56 -42.12 -28.29
CA ASN A 573 2.01 -41.20 -27.29
C ASN A 573 3.05 -40.12 -26.91
N VAL A 574 2.66 -39.17 -26.07
CA VAL A 574 3.54 -38.09 -25.58
C VAL A 574 4.79 -38.58 -24.84
N SER A 575 4.75 -39.76 -24.21
CA SER A 575 5.93 -40.39 -23.59
C SER A 575 6.87 -41.09 -24.57
N GLY A 576 6.62 -40.99 -25.89
CA GLY A 576 7.44 -41.59 -26.94
C GLY A 576 7.26 -43.10 -27.09
N SER A 577 6.25 -43.69 -26.44
CA SER A 577 5.91 -45.10 -26.57
C SER A 577 5.09 -45.33 -27.84
N LEU A 578 5.49 -46.34 -28.63
CA LEU A 578 4.74 -46.74 -29.82
C LEU A 578 3.39 -47.34 -29.40
N VAL A 579 2.29 -46.64 -29.67
CA VAL A 579 0.92 -47.09 -29.37
C VAL A 579 0.26 -47.81 -30.54
N HIS A 580 0.68 -47.51 -31.77
CA HIS A 580 0.15 -48.16 -32.97
C HIS A 580 1.16 -48.13 -34.12
N SER A 581 1.13 -49.14 -34.97
CA SER A 581 1.84 -49.15 -36.25
C SER A 581 0.91 -49.71 -37.32
N GLY A 582 0.81 -49.06 -38.46
CA GLY A 582 -0.14 -49.44 -39.49
C GLY A 582 0.18 -48.86 -40.85
N PHE A 583 -0.67 -49.15 -41.82
CA PHE A 583 -0.53 -48.68 -43.20
C PHE A 583 -1.75 -47.84 -43.58
N VAL A 584 -1.50 -46.62 -44.07
CA VAL A 584 -2.56 -45.76 -44.62
C VAL A 584 -2.62 -45.87 -46.13
N ARG A 585 -3.81 -45.67 -46.68
CA ARG A 585 -3.99 -45.51 -48.12
C ARG A 585 -4.22 -44.04 -48.46
N SER A 586 -3.91 -43.65 -49.69
CA SER A 586 -4.32 -42.34 -50.23
C SER A 586 -5.83 -42.14 -50.04
N GLY A 587 -6.22 -40.99 -49.50
CA GLY A 587 -7.58 -40.68 -49.07
C GLY A 587 -7.79 -40.74 -47.56
N ALA A 588 -9.05 -40.80 -47.12
CA ALA A 588 -9.43 -40.77 -45.71
C ALA A 588 -9.25 -42.14 -45.05
N ASN A 589 -8.55 -42.17 -43.92
CA ASN A 589 -8.32 -43.35 -43.11
C ASN A 589 -8.90 -43.12 -41.70
N LEU A 590 -9.60 -44.14 -41.21
CA LEU A 590 -10.11 -44.19 -39.84
C LEU A 590 -9.14 -44.98 -38.98
N PHE A 591 -8.81 -44.42 -37.81
CA PHE A 591 -7.90 -45.04 -36.85
C PHE A 591 -8.66 -45.65 -35.67
N PRO A 592 -8.05 -46.60 -34.94
CA PRO A 592 -8.62 -47.09 -33.70
C PRO A 592 -8.82 -45.93 -32.71
N LEU A 593 -9.86 -46.01 -31.89
CA LEU A 593 -10.07 -45.08 -30.78
C LEU A 593 -8.92 -45.22 -29.80
N PHE A 594 -8.13 -44.16 -29.65
CA PHE A 594 -7.20 -44.05 -28.56
C PHE A 594 -7.92 -43.46 -27.33
N SER A 595 -7.35 -43.61 -26.14
CA SER A 595 -7.81 -42.84 -24.97
C SER A 595 -7.60 -41.34 -25.25
N PRO A 596 -8.38 -40.46 -24.60
CA PRO A 596 -8.11 -39.03 -24.63
C PRO A 596 -6.64 -38.75 -24.36
N GLY A 597 -6.06 -37.83 -25.13
CA GLY A 597 -4.63 -37.52 -25.09
C GLY A 597 -4.05 -37.14 -26.46
N ILE A 598 -2.75 -36.82 -26.45
CA ILE A 598 -2.02 -36.40 -27.65
C ILE A 598 -1.19 -37.56 -28.20
N TYR A 599 -1.24 -37.72 -29.52
CA TYR A 599 -0.47 -38.73 -30.25
C TYR A 599 0.31 -38.09 -31.40
N LEU A 600 1.45 -38.69 -31.72
CA LEU A 600 2.34 -38.29 -32.79
C LEU A 600 2.36 -39.36 -33.86
N ILE A 601 1.94 -39.01 -35.07
CA ILE A 601 1.96 -39.91 -36.21
C ILE A 601 3.18 -39.58 -37.06
N THR A 602 4.08 -40.54 -37.22
CA THR A 602 5.25 -40.42 -38.08
C THR A 602 5.16 -41.41 -39.23
N SER A 603 5.71 -41.07 -40.39
CA SER A 603 5.90 -42.00 -41.49
C SER A 603 7.39 -42.16 -41.76
N SER A 604 7.83 -43.36 -42.17
CA SER A 604 9.20 -43.54 -42.65
C SER A 604 9.45 -42.86 -44.00
N GLU A 605 8.39 -42.46 -44.70
CA GLU A 605 8.44 -41.86 -46.02
C GLU A 605 8.52 -40.33 -45.98
N THR A 606 8.24 -39.72 -44.82
CA THR A 606 8.31 -38.27 -44.62
C THR A 606 9.14 -37.94 -43.39
N SER A 607 9.87 -36.83 -43.40
CA SER A 607 10.54 -36.31 -42.19
C SER A 607 9.59 -35.56 -41.26
N THR A 608 8.29 -35.58 -41.56
CA THR A 608 7.24 -34.82 -40.88
C THR A 608 6.43 -35.72 -39.95
N ALA A 609 6.10 -35.19 -38.77
CA ALA A 609 5.20 -35.81 -37.82
C ALA A 609 3.87 -35.04 -37.78
N LEU A 610 2.75 -35.76 -37.74
CA LEU A 610 1.41 -35.20 -37.62
C LEU A 610 0.91 -35.32 -36.19
N LYS A 611 0.52 -34.20 -35.59
CA LYS A 611 -0.13 -34.16 -34.27
C LYS A 611 -1.58 -34.65 -34.40
N LEU A 612 -1.96 -35.59 -33.55
CA LEU A 612 -3.32 -36.08 -33.39
C LEU A 612 -3.77 -35.78 -31.96
N ILE A 613 -4.85 -35.01 -31.79
CA ILE A 613 -5.46 -34.78 -30.48
C ILE A 613 -6.71 -35.67 -30.43
N VAL A 614 -6.79 -36.54 -29.44
CA VAL A 614 -8.00 -37.32 -29.18
C VAL A 614 -8.65 -36.70 -27.95
N ARG A 615 -9.86 -36.16 -28.13
CA ARG A 615 -10.68 -35.56 -27.06
C ARG A 615 -11.60 -36.61 -26.46
#